data_AF-U5D4X8-F1
#
_entry.id   AF-U5D4X8-F1
#
_cell.length_a   1.000
_cell.length_b   1.000
_cell.length_c   1.000
_cell.angle_alpha   90.00
_cell.angle_beta   90.00
_cell.angle_gamma   90.00
#
_symmetry.space_group_name_H-M   'P 1'
#
loop_
_entity.id
_entity.type
_entity.pdbx_description
1 polymer ?
#
loop_
_entity_poly.entity_id
_entity_poly.type
_entity_poly.pdbx_seq_one_letter_code
_entity_poly.pdbx_strand_id
1 'polypeptide(L)'
;MAVVAAVEAANGNYSSAGEFNVIQFGAIAGGTTDNSEAFGTAWKAPCEWKGPSRLVIPEGTFLVGPVLFKGPCPSTSPMVVQVKGKVKASTDMTKYPLDNWIVFQYVDGLVVAGGGTFDDQGTSAWSLNQCPKKAHCKLLLRYNDLPPLFYSHL
;
A
#
# COMPACT_ATOMS: atom_id res chain seq x y z
N MET A 1 -8.67 35.47 -19.52
CA MET A 1 -8.31 35.92 -18.16
C MET A 1 -8.65 34.79 -17.21
N ALA A 2 -7.64 34.09 -16.69
CA ALA A 2 -7.77 33.16 -15.58
C ALA A 2 -6.52 33.37 -14.73
N VAL A 3 -6.72 33.74 -13.47
CA VAL A 3 -5.64 34.12 -12.56
C VAL A 3 -5.09 32.84 -11.96
N VAL A 4 -3.83 32.51 -12.27
CA VAL A 4 -3.08 31.46 -11.57
C VAL A 4 -2.74 32.03 -10.21
N ALA A 5 -3.34 31.51 -9.14
CA ALA A 5 -2.90 31.82 -7.79
C ALA A 5 -1.57 31.10 -7.55
N ALA A 6 -0.46 31.83 -7.61
CA ALA A 6 0.77 31.39 -6.97
C ALA A 6 0.49 31.34 -5.46
N VAL A 7 0.63 30.18 -4.85
CA VAL A 7 0.59 30.10 -3.38
C VAL A 7 1.95 30.59 -2.90
N GLU A 8 1.99 31.83 -2.42
CA GLU A 8 3.15 32.35 -1.71
C GLU A 8 3.35 31.54 -0.44
N ALA A 9 4.60 31.12 -0.19
CA ALA A 9 4.97 30.43 1.04
C ALA A 9 4.74 31.36 2.23
N ALA A 10 3.63 31.17 2.94
CA ALA A 10 3.42 31.78 4.24
C ALA A 10 4.47 31.24 5.23
N ASN A 11 5.17 32.15 5.91
CA ASN A 11 6.11 31.90 7.01
C ASN A 11 5.41 31.32 8.26
N GLY A 12 4.80 30.14 8.12
CA GLY A 12 4.58 29.21 9.21
C GLY A 12 5.78 28.28 9.31
N ASN A 13 6.13 27.84 10.50
CA ASN A 13 7.08 26.74 10.70
C ASN A 13 6.45 25.44 10.16
N TYR A 14 6.37 25.30 8.83
CA TYR A 14 6.09 24.05 8.17
C TYR A 14 7.27 23.15 8.50
N SER A 15 7.07 22.21 9.41
CA SER A 15 7.95 21.04 9.43
C SER A 15 7.97 20.51 8.01
N SER A 16 9.15 20.46 7.38
CA SER A 16 9.31 19.86 6.06
C SER A 16 8.59 18.52 6.09
N ALA A 17 7.68 18.29 5.14
CA ALA A 17 6.89 17.06 5.11
C ALA A 17 7.85 15.86 5.19
N GLY A 18 7.67 15.00 6.19
CA GLY A 18 8.59 13.89 6.44
C GLY A 18 8.47 12.87 5.30
N GLU A 19 9.56 12.61 4.59
CA GLU A 19 9.60 11.63 3.50
C GLU A 19 10.40 10.40 3.94
N PHE A 20 9.75 9.23 3.90
CA PHE A 20 10.32 7.98 4.40
C PHE A 20 10.28 6.93 3.30
N ASN A 21 11.43 6.66 2.69
CA ASN A 21 11.53 5.72 1.57
C ASN A 21 11.77 4.30 2.10
N VAL A 22 11.00 3.31 1.64
CA VAL A 22 11.12 1.91 2.08
C VAL A 22 12.54 1.33 1.91
N ILE A 23 13.34 1.83 0.97
CA ILE A 23 14.74 1.41 0.77
C ILE A 23 15.61 1.80 1.98
N GLN A 24 15.33 2.94 2.63
CA GLN A 24 16.03 3.37 3.86
C GLN A 24 15.80 2.39 5.04
N PHE A 25 14.79 1.53 4.93
CA PHE A 25 14.42 0.52 5.91
C PHE A 25 14.73 -0.90 5.42
N GLY A 26 15.57 -1.04 4.40
CA GLY A 26 16.08 -2.33 3.93
C GLY A 26 15.25 -2.99 2.83
N ALA A 27 14.28 -2.29 2.22
CA ALA A 27 13.57 -2.84 1.08
C ALA A 27 14.49 -2.95 -0.15
N ILE A 28 14.46 -4.09 -0.82
CA ILE A 28 15.24 -4.43 -2.01
C ILE A 28 14.28 -4.63 -3.18
N ALA A 29 14.45 -3.82 -4.22
CA ALA A 29 13.75 -3.98 -5.49
C ALA A 29 14.29 -5.20 -6.26
N GLY A 30 13.44 -5.83 -7.07
CA GLY A 30 13.78 -7.00 -7.89
C GLY A 30 12.66 -8.04 -7.96
N GLY A 31 11.61 -7.88 -7.14
CA GLY A 31 10.41 -8.73 -7.18
C GLY A 31 10.60 -10.16 -6.67
N THR A 32 11.72 -10.45 -6.01
CA THR A 32 12.08 -11.78 -5.47
C THR A 32 12.33 -11.76 -3.96
N THR A 33 12.95 -10.71 -3.44
CA THR A 33 13.16 -10.54 -1.99
C THR A 33 11.85 -10.17 -1.29
N ASP A 34 11.51 -10.89 -0.22
CA ASP A 34 10.36 -10.55 0.61
C ASP A 34 10.65 -9.29 1.44
N ASN A 35 9.91 -8.21 1.17
CA ASN A 35 10.09 -6.90 1.78
C ASN A 35 9.07 -6.60 2.88
N SER A 36 8.30 -7.58 3.36
CA SER A 36 7.21 -7.36 4.33
C SER A 36 7.69 -6.68 5.61
N GLU A 37 8.84 -7.12 6.15
CA GLU A 37 9.44 -6.55 7.34
C GLU A 37 9.94 -5.11 7.12
N ALA A 38 10.61 -4.86 5.99
CA ALA A 38 11.08 -3.52 5.62
C ALA A 38 9.91 -2.54 5.47
N PHE A 39 8.82 -2.97 4.83
CA PHE A 39 7.60 -2.17 4.68
C PHE A 39 6.94 -1.89 6.03
N GLY A 40 6.78 -2.92 6.87
CA GLY A 40 6.20 -2.77 8.21
C GLY A 40 7.03 -1.87 9.12
N THR A 41 8.36 -1.91 8.98
CA THR A 41 9.28 -1.02 9.71
C THR A 41 9.22 0.40 9.19
N ALA A 42 9.24 0.57 7.86
CA ALA A 42 9.16 1.88 7.22
C ALA A 42 7.87 2.63 7.55
N TRP A 43 6.75 1.93 7.72
CA TRP A 43 5.45 2.52 8.08
C TRP A 43 5.46 3.27 9.42
N LYS A 44 6.25 2.82 10.40
CA LYS A 44 6.28 3.42 11.74
C LYS A 44 6.77 4.87 11.69
N ALA A 45 7.78 5.15 10.86
CA ALA A 45 8.43 6.46 10.80
C ALA A 45 7.49 7.62 10.37
N PRO A 46 6.75 7.54 9.26
CA PRO A 46 5.76 8.57 8.94
C PRO A 46 4.60 8.57 9.94
N CYS A 47 4.20 7.42 10.49
CA CYS A 47 3.07 7.34 11.42
C CYS A 47 3.34 8.04 12.76
N GLU A 48 4.59 7.97 13.24
CA GLU A 48 5.04 8.66 14.46
C GLU A 48 5.47 10.11 14.21
N TRP A 49 5.49 10.56 12.95
CA TRP A 49 5.92 11.91 12.58
C TRP A 49 4.93 12.98 13.04
N LYS A 50 5.47 14.06 13.62
CA LYS A 50 4.69 15.21 14.10
C LYS A 50 4.51 16.24 12.97
N GLY A 51 3.65 15.92 12.01
CA GLY A 51 3.31 16.80 10.89
C GLY A 51 2.90 16.03 9.63
N PRO A 52 2.85 16.70 8.47
CA PRO A 52 2.66 16.02 7.19
C PRO A 52 3.79 15.01 6.95
N SER A 53 3.44 13.79 6.56
CA SER A 53 4.42 12.74 6.28
C SER A 53 3.96 11.84 5.13
N ARG A 54 4.92 11.16 4.50
CA ARG A 54 4.67 10.17 3.48
C ARG A 54 5.60 8.98 3.57
N LEU A 55 5.03 7.78 3.40
CA LEU A 55 5.77 6.58 3.05
C LEU A 55 5.97 6.56 1.53
N VAL A 56 7.20 6.41 1.06
CA VAL A 56 7.54 6.36 -0.38
C VAL A 56 7.95 4.96 -0.77
N ILE A 57 7.24 4.42 -1.76
CA ILE A 57 7.62 3.22 -2.50
C ILE A 57 8.17 3.70 -3.84
N PRO A 58 9.50 3.74 -4.02
CA PRO A 58 10.12 4.28 -5.22
C PRO A 58 9.89 3.35 -6.42
N GLU A 59 10.39 3.74 -7.59
CA GLU A 59 10.40 2.88 -8.77
C GLU A 59 11.14 1.57 -8.50
N GLY A 60 10.71 0.50 -9.17
CA GLY A 60 11.16 -0.87 -8.95
C GLY A 60 10.01 -1.81 -8.61
N THR A 61 10.28 -3.11 -8.56
CA THR A 61 9.30 -4.12 -8.14
C THR A 61 9.67 -4.66 -6.76
N PHE A 62 8.77 -4.58 -5.80
CA PHE A 62 8.97 -5.05 -4.42
C PHE A 62 8.00 -6.18 -4.15
N LEU A 63 8.52 -7.38 -3.91
CA LEU A 63 7.71 -8.49 -3.42
C LEU A 63 7.39 -8.23 -1.94
N VAL A 64 6.10 -8.23 -1.59
CA VAL A 64 5.61 -7.98 -0.24
C VAL A 64 4.57 -9.04 0.07
N GLY A 65 4.75 -9.78 1.16
CA GLY A 65 3.73 -10.68 1.72
C GLY A 65 2.71 -9.90 2.56
N PRO A 66 1.97 -10.57 3.45
CA PRO A 66 1.01 -9.88 4.32
C PRO A 66 1.65 -8.85 5.23
N VAL A 67 1.11 -7.64 5.24
CA VAL A 67 1.58 -6.54 6.07
C VAL A 67 0.41 -5.76 6.67
N LEU A 68 0.54 -5.43 7.95
CA LEU A 68 -0.39 -4.61 8.70
C LEU A 68 0.23 -3.25 9.00
N PHE A 69 -0.31 -2.22 8.37
CA PHE A 69 -0.01 -0.82 8.64
C PHE A 69 -1.00 -0.31 9.68
N LYS A 70 -0.56 -0.33 10.93
CA LYS A 70 -1.39 -0.03 12.10
C LYS A 70 -1.21 1.41 12.54
N GLY A 71 -2.32 2.09 12.84
CA GLY A 71 -2.38 3.34 13.60
C GLY A 71 -2.84 3.12 15.06
N PRO A 72 -3.31 4.17 15.75
CA PRO A 72 -3.48 5.53 15.26
C PRO A 72 -2.14 6.22 15.00
N CYS A 73 -2.07 7.04 13.95
CA CYS A 73 -0.95 7.95 13.74
C CYS A 73 -1.27 9.28 14.44
N PRO A 74 -0.42 9.81 15.35
CA PRO A 74 -0.78 10.95 16.19
C PRO A 74 -0.96 12.28 15.46
N SER A 75 -0.44 12.39 14.23
CA SER A 75 -0.55 13.59 13.42
C SER A 75 -2.00 13.83 12.97
N THR A 76 -2.43 15.09 12.98
CA THR A 76 -3.71 15.50 12.37
C THR A 76 -3.60 15.68 10.85
N SER A 77 -2.39 15.63 10.30
CA SER A 77 -2.17 15.69 8.85
C SER A 77 -2.46 14.33 8.20
N PRO A 78 -2.93 14.30 6.94
CA PRO A 78 -3.14 13.05 6.21
C PRO A 78 -1.86 12.20 6.14
N MET A 79 -2.03 10.89 6.33
CA MET A 79 -0.98 9.90 6.13
C MET A 79 -0.90 9.55 4.65
N VAL A 80 0.20 9.87 3.96
CA VAL A 80 0.33 9.61 2.53
C VAL A 80 1.18 8.37 2.25
N VAL A 81 0.67 7.43 1.46
CA VAL A 81 1.44 6.34 0.86
C VAL A 81 1.66 6.68 -0.61
N GLN A 82 2.88 7.10 -0.94
CA GLN A 82 3.29 7.51 -2.28
C GLN A 82 3.89 6.33 -3.04
N VAL A 83 3.14 5.77 -3.98
CA VAL A 83 3.52 4.60 -4.77
C VAL A 83 3.99 5.04 -6.15
N LYS A 84 5.28 4.85 -6.44
CA LYS A 84 5.90 5.10 -7.75
C LYS A 84 6.23 3.80 -8.47
N GLY A 85 6.62 2.76 -7.73
CA GLY A 85 6.93 1.44 -8.28
C GLY A 85 5.77 0.44 -8.24
N LYS A 86 6.14 -0.83 -8.35
CA LYS A 86 5.23 -1.97 -8.31
C LYS A 86 5.38 -2.73 -6.99
N VAL A 87 4.31 -2.85 -6.24
CA VAL A 87 4.22 -3.75 -5.07
C VAL A 87 3.59 -5.05 -5.58
N LYS A 88 4.27 -6.18 -5.40
CA LYS A 88 3.86 -7.48 -5.93
C LYS A 88 3.58 -8.43 -4.76
N ALA A 89 2.44 -9.12 -4.78
CA ALA A 89 2.10 -10.11 -3.77
C ALA A 89 2.91 -11.40 -3.93
N SER A 90 3.08 -12.11 -2.81
CA SER A 90 3.57 -13.49 -2.83
C SER A 90 2.48 -14.43 -3.32
N THR A 91 2.83 -15.36 -4.21
CA THR A 91 1.91 -16.42 -4.65
C THR A 91 1.88 -17.61 -3.67
N ASP A 92 2.74 -17.60 -2.65
CA ASP A 92 2.72 -18.58 -1.56
C ASP A 92 1.57 -18.27 -0.60
N MET A 93 0.45 -18.97 -0.80
CA MET A 93 -0.78 -18.81 -0.03
C MET A 93 -0.63 -19.22 1.44
N THR A 94 0.40 -19.98 1.80
CA THR A 94 0.65 -20.33 3.21
C THR A 94 0.99 -19.11 4.06
N LYS A 95 1.46 -18.02 3.41
CA LYS A 95 1.74 -16.75 4.07
C LYS A 95 0.50 -15.96 4.46
N TYR A 96 -0.69 -16.31 3.97
CA TYR A 96 -1.94 -15.53 4.08
C TYR A 96 -2.99 -16.20 5.01
N PRO A 97 -2.71 -16.35 6.32
CA PRO A 97 -3.63 -17.06 7.22
C PRO A 97 -4.96 -16.33 7.43
N LEU A 98 -4.99 -15.01 7.22
CA LEU A 98 -6.17 -14.15 7.35
C LEU A 98 -6.68 -13.62 5.99
N ASP A 99 -6.20 -14.20 4.88
CA ASP A 99 -6.53 -13.85 3.47
C ASP A 99 -6.37 -12.38 3.09
N ASN A 100 -5.61 -11.63 3.88
CA ASN A 100 -5.35 -10.22 3.67
C ASN A 100 -3.90 -10.03 3.21
N TRP A 101 -3.71 -9.08 2.30
CA TRP A 101 -2.37 -8.74 1.79
C TRP A 101 -1.84 -7.46 2.45
N ILE A 102 -2.42 -6.32 2.13
CA ILE A 102 -2.02 -5.03 2.70
C ILE A 102 -3.21 -4.48 3.47
N VAL A 103 -3.06 -4.30 4.77
CA VAL A 103 -4.13 -3.78 5.63
C VAL A 103 -3.68 -2.49 6.28
N PHE A 104 -4.46 -1.44 6.09
CA PHE A 104 -4.38 -0.22 6.88
C PHE A 104 -5.44 -0.30 7.99
N GLN A 105 -5.02 -0.29 9.24
CA GLN A 105 -5.92 -0.47 10.38
C GLN A 105 -5.81 0.70 11.34
N TYR A 106 -6.96 1.29 11.70
CA TYR A 106 -7.05 2.43 12.63
C TYR A 106 -6.23 3.64 12.17
N VAL A 107 -6.23 3.92 10.85
CA VAL A 107 -5.52 5.06 10.26
C VAL A 107 -6.56 6.07 9.81
N ASP A 108 -6.53 7.26 10.41
CA ASP A 108 -7.37 8.38 9.99
C ASP A 108 -6.68 9.18 8.88
N GLY A 109 -7.43 9.61 7.86
CA GLY A 109 -6.91 10.46 6.79
C GLY A 109 -5.85 9.79 5.90
N LEU A 110 -5.93 8.47 5.69
CA LEU A 110 -5.05 7.76 4.76
C LEU A 110 -5.28 8.24 3.31
N VAL A 111 -4.18 8.54 2.60
CA VAL A 111 -4.16 8.85 1.18
C VAL A 111 -3.17 7.92 0.48
N VAL A 112 -3.62 7.15 -0.50
CA VAL A 112 -2.74 6.40 -1.40
C VAL A 112 -2.64 7.18 -2.71
N ALA A 113 -1.42 7.54 -3.11
CA ALA A 113 -1.18 8.43 -4.24
C ALA A 113 -0.01 7.94 -5.12
N GLY A 114 0.07 8.48 -6.33
CA GLY A 114 1.12 8.15 -7.30
C GLY A 114 0.62 7.36 -8.50
N GLY A 115 1.56 6.98 -9.37
CA GLY A 115 1.29 6.24 -10.62
C GLY A 115 1.75 4.78 -10.59
N GLY A 116 2.17 4.28 -9.43
CA GLY A 116 2.61 2.89 -9.27
C GLY A 116 1.46 1.88 -9.21
N THR A 117 1.78 0.62 -8.94
CA THR A 117 0.82 -0.50 -9.04
C THR A 117 0.90 -1.43 -7.83
N PHE A 118 -0.25 -1.90 -7.37
CA PHE A 118 -0.35 -3.08 -6.50
C PHE A 118 -0.78 -4.27 -7.35
N ASP A 119 0.12 -5.23 -7.54
CA ASP A 119 -0.12 -6.47 -8.26
C ASP A 119 -0.35 -7.59 -7.23
N ASP A 120 -1.61 -7.91 -7.00
CA ASP A 120 -2.07 -8.89 -6.01
C ASP A 120 -1.85 -10.36 -6.42
N GLN A 121 -1.39 -10.60 -7.66
CA GLN A 121 -1.22 -11.93 -8.24
C GLN A 121 -2.48 -12.82 -8.13
N GLY A 122 -3.68 -12.25 -8.17
CA GLY A 122 -4.94 -12.97 -7.89
C GLY A 122 -5.15 -14.27 -8.66
N THR A 123 -4.60 -14.39 -9.88
CA THR A 123 -4.69 -15.63 -10.69
C THR A 123 -4.12 -16.86 -9.99
N SER A 124 -3.05 -16.74 -9.19
CA SER A 124 -2.51 -17.86 -8.43
C SER A 124 -3.42 -18.30 -7.28
N ALA A 125 -4.25 -17.40 -6.77
CA ALA A 125 -5.22 -17.69 -5.73
C ALA A 125 -6.53 -18.26 -6.30
N TRP A 126 -7.02 -17.78 -7.45
CA TRP A 126 -8.31 -18.21 -8.01
C TRP A 126 -8.36 -19.69 -8.38
N SER A 127 -7.23 -20.27 -8.80
CA SER A 127 -7.14 -21.73 -9.06
C SER A 127 -7.44 -22.57 -7.82
N LEU A 128 -7.31 -22.00 -6.62
CA LEU A 128 -7.61 -22.65 -5.35
C LEU A 128 -9.07 -22.50 -4.93
N ASN A 129 -9.88 -21.71 -5.64
CA ASN A 129 -11.29 -21.51 -5.30
C ASN A 129 -12.12 -22.76 -5.65
N GLN A 130 -12.46 -23.53 -4.61
CA GLN A 130 -13.24 -24.77 -4.71
C GLN A 130 -14.76 -24.55 -4.61
N CYS A 131 -15.23 -23.32 -4.48
CA CYS A 131 -16.65 -23.01 -4.33
C CYS A 131 -17.59 -23.53 -5.42
N PRO A 132 -17.17 -23.59 -6.70
CA PRO A 132 -18.01 -24.22 -7.71
C PRO A 132 -18.17 -25.74 -7.54
N LYS A 133 -17.33 -26.38 -6.71
CA LYS A 133 -17.25 -27.85 -6.58
C LYS A 133 -17.64 -28.37 -5.20
N LYS A 134 -17.72 -27.52 -4.17
CA LYS A 134 -17.99 -27.93 -2.78
C LYS A 134 -19.06 -27.04 -2.14
N ALA A 135 -20.10 -27.66 -1.59
CA ALA A 135 -20.96 -27.00 -0.61
C ALA A 135 -20.12 -26.72 0.64
N HIS A 136 -20.14 -25.49 1.16
CA HIS A 136 -19.29 -25.02 2.26
C HIS A 136 -17.80 -24.86 1.90
N CYS A 137 -17.55 -24.06 0.89
CA CYS A 137 -16.22 -23.55 0.55
C CYS A 137 -15.97 -22.17 1.18
N LYS A 138 -14.70 -21.77 1.22
CA LYS A 138 -14.31 -20.38 1.42
C LYS A 138 -14.21 -19.68 0.07
N LEU A 139 -15.01 -18.63 -0.14
CA LEU A 139 -14.99 -17.87 -1.39
C LEU A 139 -13.71 -17.02 -1.43
N LEU A 140 -12.82 -17.36 -2.36
CA LEU A 140 -11.75 -16.46 -2.79
C LEU A 140 -12.31 -15.62 -3.93
N LEU A 141 -12.30 -14.29 -3.76
CA LEU A 141 -12.80 -13.34 -4.76
C LEU A 141 -12.16 -13.64 -6.11
N ARG A 142 -12.97 -13.91 -7.13
CA ARG A 142 -12.50 -13.99 -8.51
C ARG A 142 -12.52 -12.59 -9.10
N TYR A 143 -11.63 -12.31 -10.03
CA TYR A 143 -11.65 -11.08 -10.83
C TYR A 143 -13.04 -10.77 -11.40
N ASN A 144 -13.74 -11.82 -11.87
CA ASN A 144 -15.08 -11.72 -12.46
C ASN A 144 -16.21 -11.42 -11.45
N ASP A 145 -15.93 -11.48 -10.14
CA ASP A 145 -16.91 -11.17 -9.08
C ASP A 145 -16.76 -9.72 -8.56
N LEU A 146 -15.76 -8.97 -9.05
CA LEU A 146 -15.63 -7.56 -8.74
C LEU A 146 -16.66 -6.74 -9.55
N PRO A 147 -17.28 -5.70 -8.97
CA PRO A 147 -18.15 -4.82 -9.73
C PRO A 147 -17.36 -4.09 -10.85
N PRO A 148 -18.01 -3.72 -11.98
CA PRO A 148 -17.40 -3.10 -13.16
C PRO A 148 -16.44 -1.92 -12.89
N LEU A 149 -16.57 -1.27 -11.73
CA LEU A 149 -15.76 -0.13 -11.31
C LEU A 149 -14.30 -0.48 -10.95
N PHE A 150 -13.96 -1.76 -10.79
CA PHE A 150 -12.57 -2.20 -10.59
C PHE A 150 -11.86 -2.65 -11.88
N TYR A 151 -12.54 -2.62 -13.03
CA TYR A 151 -11.98 -3.06 -14.32
C TYR A 151 -11.29 -1.94 -15.11
N SER A 152 -11.29 -0.70 -14.64
CA SER A 152 -10.66 0.40 -15.38
C SER A 152 -9.16 0.49 -15.09
N HIS A 153 -8.40 -0.02 -16.06
CA HIS A 153 -6.99 0.26 -16.36
C HIS A 153 -5.92 -0.24 -15.40
N LEU A 154 -5.55 -1.52 -15.59
CA LEU A 154 -4.16 -1.99 -15.58
C LEU A 154 -3.88 -2.72 -16.89
#